data_AF-A0A8S9WIC3-F1
#
_entry.id   AF-A0A8S9WIC3-F1
#
_cell.length_a   1.000
_cell.length_b   1.000
_cell.length_c   1.000
_cell.angle_alpha   90.00
_cell.angle_beta   90.00
_cell.angle_gamma   90.00
#
_symmetry.space_group_name_H-M   'P 1'
#
loop_
_entity.id
_entity.type
_entity.pdbx_description
1 polymer ?
#
loop_
_entity_poly.entity_id
_entity_poly.type
_entity_poly.pdbx_seq_one_letter_code
_entity_poly.pdbx_strand_id
1 'polypeptide(L)'
;MPSFGMHLALTLFFIAACVKTEDVKLALFLIPLGLVCDLDSFFGVHRATLHNLFVLFVPVLFMVVLKRFKVTAIPDRYFFFATLLIAFHILLDTFYNGVFLFYPLSDKSYDLEFWFGLKETGLSLIFQWIVPGKVGELTYVVTPTPSVPEIAVLSGIEFVVLIFALLTFVLKFQESYSSSFLYQKLRIRK
;
A
#
# COMPACT_ATOMS: atom_id res chain seq x y z
N MET A 1 0.63 7.39 -11.71
CA MET A 1 0.63 6.91 -10.30
C MET A 1 -0.73 6.31 -10.06
N PRO A 2 -0.84 5.09 -9.52
CA PRO A 2 -2.08 4.71 -8.86
C PRO A 2 -2.43 5.82 -7.88
N SER A 3 -3.65 6.33 -7.93
CA SER A 3 -4.04 7.36 -6.99
C SER A 3 -3.98 6.82 -5.56
N PHE A 4 -3.90 7.72 -4.58
CA PHE A 4 -4.07 7.36 -3.18
C PHE A 4 -5.34 6.50 -2.95
N GLY A 5 -6.42 6.78 -3.70
CA GLY A 5 -7.65 5.99 -3.70
C GLY A 5 -7.45 4.55 -4.16
N MET A 6 -6.65 4.32 -5.21
CA MET A 6 -6.31 2.97 -5.68
C MET A 6 -5.42 2.21 -4.70
N HIS A 7 -4.41 2.85 -4.11
CA HIS A 7 -3.59 2.21 -3.07
C HIS A 7 -4.43 1.79 -1.87
N LEU A 8 -5.35 2.66 -1.43
CA LEU A 8 -6.29 2.33 -0.37
C LEU A 8 -7.21 1.18 -0.76
N ALA A 9 -7.82 1.22 -1.95
CA ALA A 9 -8.72 0.16 -2.40
C ALA A 9 -8.02 -1.21 -2.45
N LEU A 10 -6.82 -1.27 -3.04
CA LEU A 10 -6.05 -2.51 -3.12
C LEU A 10 -5.56 -2.97 -1.75
N THR A 11 -5.18 -2.06 -0.85
CA THR A 11 -4.87 -2.37 0.55
C THR A 11 -6.05 -3.02 1.25
N LEU A 12 -7.26 -2.47 1.10
CA LEU A 12 -8.47 -3.01 1.69
C LEU A 12 -8.78 -4.42 1.16
N PHE A 13 -8.66 -4.65 -0.16
CA PHE A 13 -8.82 -5.99 -0.73
C PHE A 13 -7.78 -6.97 -0.19
N PHE A 14 -6.52 -6.56 -0.14
CA PHE A 14 -5.43 -7.39 0.36
C PHE A 14 -5.68 -7.83 1.80
N ILE A 15 -6.05 -6.88 2.68
CA ILE A 15 -6.35 -7.18 4.07
C ILE A 15 -7.59 -8.08 4.19
N ALA A 16 -8.66 -7.79 3.45
CA ALA A 16 -9.88 -8.60 3.47
C ALA A 16 -9.64 -10.04 2.98
N ALA A 17 -8.71 -10.24 2.04
CA ALA A 17 -8.34 -11.55 1.52
C ALA A 17 -7.45 -12.35 2.49
N CYS A 18 -6.48 -11.69 3.13
CA CYS A 18 -5.43 -12.38 3.89
C CYS A 18 -5.68 -12.45 5.41
N VAL A 19 -6.48 -11.52 5.98
CA VAL A 19 -6.70 -11.46 7.43
C VAL A 19 -7.98 -12.18 7.83
N LYS A 20 -7.92 -12.92 8.94
CA LYS A 20 -9.06 -13.64 9.49
C LYS A 20 -10.08 -12.68 10.11
N THR A 21 -11.36 -13.04 10.04
CA THR A 21 -12.48 -12.23 10.53
C THR A 21 -12.41 -11.92 12.03
N GLU A 22 -11.87 -12.84 12.82
CA GLU A 22 -11.63 -12.71 14.26
C GLU A 22 -10.60 -11.62 14.62
N ASP A 23 -9.73 -11.24 13.67
CA ASP A 23 -8.60 -10.35 13.89
C ASP A 23 -8.85 -8.90 13.41
N VAL A 24 -10.10 -8.44 13.42
CA VAL A 24 -10.52 -7.13 12.88
C VAL A 24 -9.69 -5.95 13.39
N LYS A 25 -9.28 -5.97 14.67
CA LYS A 25 -8.45 -4.91 15.25
C LYS A 25 -7.12 -4.80 14.52
N LEU A 26 -6.48 -5.94 14.27
CA LEU A 26 -5.20 -6.01 13.56
C LEU A 26 -5.38 -5.67 12.08
N ALA A 27 -6.49 -6.09 11.46
CA ALA A 27 -6.86 -5.67 10.11
C ALA A 27 -6.91 -4.13 10.00
N LEU A 28 -7.56 -3.45 10.96
CA LEU A 28 -7.63 -1.99 10.99
C LEU A 28 -6.25 -1.33 11.18
N PHE A 29 -5.37 -1.92 12.00
CA PHE A 29 -4.00 -1.43 12.17
C PHE A 29 -3.12 -1.59 10.90
N LEU A 30 -3.43 -2.57 10.03
CA LEU A 30 -2.71 -2.78 8.79
C LEU A 30 -3.06 -1.76 7.70
N ILE A 31 -4.26 -1.17 7.72
CA ILE A 31 -4.69 -0.17 6.73
C ILE A 31 -3.69 1.00 6.59
N PRO A 32 -3.32 1.72 7.67
CA PRO A 32 -2.37 2.82 7.55
C PRO A 32 -0.98 2.36 7.11
N LEU A 33 -0.60 1.10 7.39
CA LEU A 33 0.67 0.55 6.93
C LEU A 33 0.70 0.30 5.41
N GLY A 34 -0.43 -0.04 4.79
CA GLY A 34 -0.54 -0.13 3.33
C GLY A 34 -0.45 1.22 2.61
N LEU A 35 -0.65 2.32 3.34
CA LEU A 35 -0.56 3.70 2.85
C LEU A 35 0.71 4.42 3.30
N VAL A 36 1.57 3.77 4.09
CA VAL A 36 2.74 4.43 4.68
C VAL A 36 3.67 4.96 3.60
N CYS A 37 3.80 4.26 2.47
CA CYS A 37 4.69 4.65 1.40
C CYS A 37 4.26 5.99 0.78
N ASP A 38 2.95 6.19 0.54
CA ASP A 38 2.41 7.45 0.02
C ASP A 38 2.73 8.67 0.91
N LEU A 39 3.04 8.45 2.20
CA LEU A 39 3.39 9.55 3.10
C LEU A 39 4.70 10.24 2.74
N ASP A 40 5.58 9.62 1.95
CA ASP A 40 6.81 10.26 1.50
C ASP A 40 6.58 11.42 0.51
N SER A 41 5.35 11.58 0.02
CA SER A 41 4.92 12.79 -0.69
C SER A 41 4.89 14.02 0.22
N PHE A 42 4.72 13.83 1.54
CA PHE A 42 4.74 14.91 2.53
C PHE A 42 6.14 15.24 3.04
N PHE A 43 7.10 14.33 2.91
CA PHE A 43 8.46 14.52 3.40
C PHE A 43 9.51 13.80 2.55
N GLY A 44 10.53 14.55 2.13
CA GLY A 44 11.68 14.01 1.40
C GLY A 44 11.47 13.95 -0.10
N VAL A 45 12.19 13.03 -0.75
CA VAL A 45 12.07 12.78 -2.19
C VAL A 45 10.99 11.70 -2.36
N HIS A 46 9.87 12.11 -2.94
CA HIS A 46 8.74 11.22 -3.21
C HIS A 46 9.20 10.02 -4.04
N ARG A 47 8.84 8.81 -3.61
CA ARG A 47 9.20 7.50 -4.18
C ARG A 47 10.64 7.05 -4.02
N ALA A 48 11.42 7.78 -3.25
CA ALA A 48 12.76 7.36 -2.83
C ALA A 48 12.79 7.03 -1.34
N THR A 49 12.12 7.83 -0.52
CA THR A 49 12.26 7.76 0.92
C THR A 49 11.57 6.55 1.51
N LEU A 50 10.32 6.26 1.10
CA LEU A 50 9.56 5.12 1.61
C LEU A 50 9.32 4.01 0.59
N HIS A 51 9.63 4.22 -0.69
CA HIS A 51 9.48 3.22 -1.75
C HIS A 51 10.79 2.53 -2.12
N ASN A 52 11.57 2.11 -1.12
CA ASN A 52 12.81 1.37 -1.32
C ASN A 52 12.80 0.01 -0.63
N LEU A 53 13.69 -0.88 -1.05
CA LEU A 53 13.78 -2.25 -0.51
C LEU A 53 14.14 -2.26 0.98
N PHE A 54 14.79 -1.22 1.50
CA PHE A 54 15.15 -1.15 2.92
C PHE A 54 13.91 -1.03 3.82
N VAL A 55 12.86 -0.36 3.34
CA VAL A 55 11.58 -0.21 4.07
C VAL A 55 10.92 -1.55 4.33
N LEU A 56 11.12 -2.54 3.45
CA LEU A 56 10.59 -3.90 3.65
C LEU A 56 11.12 -4.58 4.92
N PHE A 57 12.33 -4.22 5.34
CA PHE A 57 12.91 -4.79 6.56
C PHE A 57 12.38 -4.15 7.83
N VAL A 58 11.71 -2.99 7.76
CA VAL A 58 11.26 -2.25 8.95
C VAL A 58 10.29 -3.06 9.81
N PRO A 59 9.20 -3.67 9.28
CA PRO A 59 8.30 -4.48 10.11
C PRO A 59 8.99 -5.71 10.70
N VAL A 60 9.91 -6.33 9.95
CA VAL A 60 10.68 -7.50 10.40
C VAL A 60 11.65 -7.13 11.52
N LEU A 61 12.36 -6.02 11.39
CA LEU A 61 13.25 -5.50 12.45
C LEU A 61 12.46 -5.15 13.70
N PHE A 62 11.30 -4.50 13.54
CA PHE A 62 10.42 -4.16 14.65
C PHE A 62 9.92 -5.42 15.39
N MET A 63 9.56 -6.48 14.66
CA MET A 63 9.24 -7.79 15.24
C MET A 63 10.41 -8.34 16.09
N VAL A 64 11.64 -8.32 15.57
CA VAL A 64 12.84 -8.80 16.29
C VAL A 64 13.07 -8.00 17.57
N VAL A 65 12.93 -6.67 17.50
CA VAL A 65 13.05 -5.78 18.66
C VAL A 65 12.00 -6.11 19.73
N LEU A 66 10.72 -6.23 19.35
CA LEU A 66 9.65 -6.55 20.29
C LEU A 66 9.88 -7.92 20.97
N LYS A 67 10.34 -8.92 20.23
CA LYS A 67 10.71 -10.23 20.79
C LYS A 67 11.85 -10.12 21.79
N ARG A 68 12.86 -9.30 21.53
CA ARG A 68 13.97 -9.07 22.46
C ARG A 68 13.49 -8.45 23.78
N PHE A 69 12.48 -7.58 23.72
CA PHE A 69 11.82 -7.00 24.90
C PHE A 69 10.70 -7.87 25.49
N LYS A 70 10.52 -9.11 25.00
CA LYS A 70 9.47 -10.05 25.44
C LYS A 70 8.04 -9.51 25.30
N VAL A 71 7.81 -8.61 24.35
CA VAL A 71 6.47 -8.08 24.04
C VAL A 71 5.80 -9.01 23.03
N THR A 72 4.77 -9.75 23.47
CA THR A 72 4.06 -10.75 22.65
C THR A 72 2.63 -10.32 22.28
N ALA A 73 2.35 -9.01 22.28
CA ALA A 73 1.01 -8.48 22.04
C ALA A 73 0.50 -8.69 20.60
N ILE A 74 1.42 -8.78 19.62
CA ILE A 74 1.09 -8.90 18.20
C ILE A 74 1.67 -10.21 17.66
N PRO A 75 0.86 -11.09 17.05
CA PRO A 75 1.37 -12.31 16.44
C PRO A 75 2.33 -12.05 15.27
N ASP A 76 3.38 -12.86 15.14
CA ASP A 76 4.43 -12.70 14.13
C ASP A 76 3.90 -12.54 12.69
N ARG A 77 2.82 -13.27 12.35
CA ARG A 77 2.20 -13.23 11.02
C ARG A 77 1.82 -11.82 10.55
N TYR A 78 1.51 -10.90 11.47
CA TYR A 78 1.12 -9.54 11.12
C TYR A 78 2.29 -8.66 10.69
N PHE A 79 3.50 -8.92 11.18
CA PHE A 79 4.69 -8.24 10.68
C PHE A 79 5.03 -8.71 9.27
N PHE A 80 4.82 -10.00 8.97
CA PHE A 80 4.93 -10.52 7.61
C PHE A 80 3.86 -9.93 6.69
N PHE A 81 2.61 -9.82 7.14
CA PHE A 81 1.56 -9.14 6.34
C PHE A 81 1.84 -7.66 6.13
N ALA A 82 2.34 -6.94 7.13
CA ALA A 82 2.77 -5.55 6.96
C ALA A 82 3.89 -5.43 5.92
N THR A 83 4.89 -6.31 5.99
CA THR A 83 5.98 -6.37 5.01
C THR A 83 5.45 -6.63 3.61
N LEU A 84 4.51 -7.56 3.48
CA LEU A 84 3.91 -7.92 2.19
C LEU A 84 3.03 -6.80 1.63
N LEU A 85 2.31 -6.05 2.48
CA LEU A 85 1.56 -4.86 2.07
C LEU A 85 2.48 -3.77 1.54
N ILE A 86 3.58 -3.48 2.23
CA ILE A 86 4.59 -2.51 1.77
C ILE A 86 5.21 -3.00 0.46
N ALA A 87 5.59 -4.28 0.37
CA ALA A 87 6.17 -4.85 -0.85
C ALA A 87 5.21 -4.76 -2.04
N PHE A 88 3.93 -5.07 -1.81
CA PHE A 88 2.89 -4.94 -2.82
C PHE A 88 2.71 -3.49 -3.26
N HIS A 89 2.72 -2.53 -2.33
CA HIS A 89 2.66 -1.11 -2.65
C HIS A 89 3.84 -0.67 -3.53
N ILE A 90 5.07 -0.97 -3.12
CA ILE A 90 6.28 -0.63 -3.88
C ILE A 90 6.24 -1.28 -5.27
N LEU A 91 5.81 -2.53 -5.36
CA LEU A 91 5.69 -3.25 -6.62
C LEU A 91 4.69 -2.57 -7.56
N LEU A 92 3.51 -2.19 -7.07
CA LEU A 92 2.51 -1.47 -7.87
C LEU A 92 3.08 -0.18 -8.44
N ASP A 93 3.78 0.59 -7.61
CA ASP A 93 4.36 1.86 -8.01
C ASP A 93 5.53 1.69 -8.98
N THR A 94 6.23 0.55 -8.90
CA THR A 94 7.26 0.14 -9.87
C THR A 94 6.69 -0.10 -11.27
N PHE A 95 5.41 -0.46 -11.42
CA PHE A 95 4.78 -0.71 -12.74
C PHE A 95 4.22 0.55 -13.43
N TYR A 96 4.23 1.71 -12.77
CA TYR A 96 3.54 2.89 -13.29
C TYR A 96 4.46 4.03 -13.74
N ASN A 97 5.50 4.32 -12.98
CA ASN A 97 6.34 5.50 -13.16
C ASN A 97 7.73 5.27 -12.48
N GLY A 98 8.04 4.01 -12.15
CA GLY A 98 9.19 3.59 -11.38
C GLY A 98 9.32 4.09 -9.93
N VAL A 99 10.24 3.44 -9.21
CA VAL A 99 10.63 3.75 -7.81
C VAL A 99 12.15 3.67 -7.63
N PHE A 100 12.70 4.36 -6.63
CA PHE A 100 14.13 4.30 -6.33
C PHE A 100 14.45 3.14 -5.38
N LEU A 101 14.36 1.91 -5.89
CA LEU A 101 14.44 0.67 -5.09
C LEU A 101 15.65 0.57 -4.16
N PHE A 102 16.79 1.13 -4.57
CA PHE A 102 18.06 1.05 -3.84
C PHE A 102 18.49 2.38 -3.19
N TYR A 103 17.62 3.38 -3.10
CA TYR A 103 17.93 4.62 -2.39
C TYR A 103 18.17 4.34 -0.90
N PRO A 104 19.20 4.94 -0.25
CA PRO A 104 20.12 5.97 -0.75
C PRO A 104 21.43 5.44 -1.35
N LEU A 105 21.58 4.12 -1.54
CA LEU A 105 22.80 3.54 -2.12
C LEU A 105 22.94 3.77 -3.63
N SER A 106 21.81 4.00 -4.31
CA SER A 106 21.77 4.30 -5.74
C SER A 106 20.66 5.28 -6.04
N ASP A 107 21.00 6.28 -6.84
CA ASP A 107 20.07 7.31 -7.30
C ASP A 107 19.27 6.90 -8.55
N LYS A 108 19.38 5.67 -9.03
CA LYS A 108 18.62 5.20 -10.21
C LYS A 108 17.17 4.88 -9.83
N SER A 109 16.22 5.34 -10.65
CA SER A 109 14.85 4.86 -10.61
C SER A 109 14.70 3.62 -11.48
N TYR A 110 13.76 2.76 -11.11
CA TYR A 110 13.51 1.51 -11.80
C TYR A 110 12.02 1.37 -12.08
N ASP A 111 11.68 1.14 -13.34
CA ASP A 111 10.31 1.01 -13.83
C ASP A 111 10.16 -0.35 -14.52
N LEU A 112 9.06 -1.02 -14.21
CA LEU A 112 8.70 -2.33 -14.75
C LEU A 112 7.62 -2.12 -15.80
N GLU A 113 8.00 -2.30 -17.07
CA GLU A 113 7.02 -2.30 -18.14
C GLU A 113 6.44 -3.71 -18.30
N PHE A 114 5.13 -3.83 -18.10
CA PHE A 114 4.37 -5.04 -18.42
C PHE A 114 3.28 -4.70 -19.43
N TRP A 115 3.29 -5.43 -20.54
CA TRP A 115 2.23 -5.33 -21.55
C TRP A 115 1.78 -6.73 -21.94
N PHE A 116 0.48 -6.97 -21.84
CA PHE A 116 -0.15 -8.19 -22.31
C PHE A 116 -1.35 -7.81 -23.17
N GLY A 117 -1.32 -8.18 -24.44
CA GLY A 117 -2.37 -7.79 -25.37
C GLY A 117 -2.26 -8.46 -26.73
N LEU A 118 -3.20 -8.09 -27.59
CA LEU A 118 -3.25 -8.56 -28.97
C LEU A 118 -2.56 -7.52 -29.86
N LYS A 119 -1.58 -7.96 -30.64
CA LYS A 119 -1.02 -7.23 -31.78
C LYS A 119 -1.62 -7.80 -33.07
N GLU A 120 -1.37 -7.12 -34.19
CA GLU A 120 -1.74 -7.62 -35.52
C GLU A 120 -1.17 -9.03 -35.80
N THR A 121 -0.05 -9.39 -35.15
CA THR A 121 0.60 -10.71 -35.24
C THR A 121 0.08 -11.74 -34.23
N GLY A 122 -0.91 -11.40 -33.40
CA GLY A 122 -1.50 -12.28 -32.39
C GLY A 122 -1.21 -11.84 -30.95
N LEU A 123 -1.38 -12.76 -30.00
CA LEU A 123 -1.16 -12.51 -28.58
C LEU A 123 0.33 -12.26 -28.31
N SER A 124 0.65 -11.17 -27.64
CA SER A 124 2.01 -10.79 -27.29
C SER A 124 2.09 -10.42 -25.81
N LEU A 125 3.22 -10.77 -25.20
CA LEU A 125 3.55 -10.45 -23.82
C LEU A 125 4.93 -9.82 -23.80
N ILE A 126 5.04 -8.66 -23.16
CA ILE A 126 6.27 -7.91 -22.98
C ILE A 126 6.46 -7.69 -21.48
N PHE A 127 7.67 -7.98 -21.01
CA PHE A 127 8.12 -7.67 -19.67
C PHE A 127 9.53 -7.08 -19.77
N GLN A 128 9.68 -5.80 -19.45
CA GLN A 128 10.94 -5.07 -19.57
C GLN A 128 11.25 -4.26 -18.33
N TRP A 129 12.54 -4.10 -18.06
CA TRP A 129 13.05 -3.31 -16.96
C TRP A 129 13.68 -2.04 -17.53
N ILE A 130 13.10 -0.89 -17.20
CA ILE A 130 13.51 0.41 -17.69
C ILE A 130 14.13 1.21 -16.54
N VAL A 131 15.19 1.95 -16.84
CA VAL A 131 15.80 2.91 -15.90
C VAL A 131 15.46 4.30 -16.42
N PRO A 132 14.29 4.87 -16.06
CA PRO A 132 13.79 6.09 -16.68
C PRO A 132 14.57 7.34 -16.27
N GLY A 133 15.36 7.31 -15.19
CA GLY A 133 16.23 8.43 -14.82
C GLY A 133 16.99 8.25 -13.51
N LYS A 134 17.55 9.36 -13.01
CA LYS A 134 18.21 9.47 -11.70
C LYS A 134 17.46 10.40 -10.75
N VAL A 135 17.69 10.28 -9.45
CA VAL A 135 17.18 11.19 -8.41
C VAL A 135 17.61 12.61 -8.79
N GLY A 136 16.64 13.51 -8.97
CA GLY A 136 16.87 14.90 -9.37
C GLY A 136 16.87 15.18 -10.88
N GLU A 137 16.98 14.16 -11.76
CA GLU A 137 16.88 14.31 -13.22
C GLU A 137 15.44 14.05 -13.74
N LEU A 138 14.66 13.26 -12.99
CA LEU A 138 13.25 13.06 -13.24
C LEU A 138 12.47 14.29 -12.77
N THR A 139 11.82 14.98 -13.70
CA THR A 139 10.80 16.02 -13.48
C THR A 139 9.54 15.46 -12.79
N TYR A 140 9.72 14.66 -11.75
CA TYR A 140 8.65 14.23 -10.87
C TYR A 140 8.87 14.93 -9.52
N VAL A 141 8.15 16.04 -9.38
CA VAL A 141 7.75 16.64 -8.10
C VAL A 141 8.86 17.36 -7.32
N VAL A 142 9.43 18.42 -7.92
CA VAL A 142 9.40 19.69 -7.15
C VAL A 142 7.93 20.05 -7.11
N THR A 143 7.34 20.11 -5.92
CA THR A 143 5.93 20.43 -5.70
C THR A 143 5.51 21.52 -6.68
N PRO A 144 4.60 21.27 -7.64
CA PRO A 144 4.04 22.37 -8.40
C PRO A 144 3.28 23.20 -7.37
N THR A 145 3.83 24.38 -7.05
CA THR A 145 3.05 25.47 -6.46
C THR A 145 1.75 25.55 -7.24
N PRO A 146 0.58 25.41 -6.59
CA PRO A 146 -0.67 25.26 -7.33
C PRO A 146 -1.08 26.62 -7.88
N SER A 147 -0.84 26.86 -9.16
CA SER A 147 -1.77 27.64 -9.98
C SER A 147 -2.78 26.66 -10.54
N VAL A 148 -3.81 26.39 -9.73
CA VAL A 148 -4.90 25.40 -9.84
C VAL A 148 -5.33 25.11 -11.29
N PRO A 149 -5.56 23.83 -11.63
CA PRO A 149 -6.92 23.37 -11.91
C PRO A 149 -7.33 22.31 -10.89
N GLU A 150 -8.61 22.24 -10.53
CA GLU A 150 -9.15 21.18 -9.65
C GLU A 150 -8.89 19.81 -10.29
N ILE A 151 -7.81 19.16 -9.88
CA ILE A 151 -7.52 17.78 -10.25
C ILE A 151 -8.50 16.94 -9.44
N ALA A 152 -9.36 16.18 -10.13
CA ALA A 152 -10.23 15.22 -9.45
C ALA A 152 -9.35 14.31 -8.58
N VAL A 153 -9.52 14.40 -7.26
CA VAL A 153 -8.74 13.64 -6.26
C VAL A 153 -8.93 12.12 -6.45
N LEU A 154 -10.05 11.73 -7.06
CA LEU A 154 -10.33 10.38 -7.55
C LEU A 154 -11.01 10.45 -8.92
N SER A 155 -10.64 9.55 -9.83
CA SER A 155 -11.45 9.32 -11.03
C SER A 155 -12.74 8.56 -10.69
N GLY A 156 -13.76 8.64 -11.55
CA GLY A 156 -15.03 7.93 -11.32
C GLY A 156 -14.85 6.40 -11.19
N ILE A 157 -13.92 5.81 -11.95
CA ILE A 157 -13.60 4.37 -11.86
C ILE A 157 -12.96 4.05 -10.51
N GLU A 158 -11.97 4.86 -10.10
CA GLU A 158 -11.29 4.66 -8.82
C GLU A 158 -12.26 4.79 -7.64
N PHE A 159 -13.20 5.74 -7.70
CA PHE A 159 -14.24 5.90 -6.70
C PHE A 159 -15.12 4.65 -6.57
N VAL A 160 -15.55 4.07 -7.70
CA VAL A 160 -16.34 2.83 -7.71
C VAL A 160 -15.54 1.65 -7.14
N VAL A 161 -14.27 1.51 -7.54
CA VAL A 161 -13.36 0.47 -7.03
C VAL A 161 -13.15 0.62 -5.52
N LEU A 162 -12.96 1.84 -5.03
CA LEU A 162 -12.80 2.13 -3.61
C LEU A 162 -14.06 1.81 -2.81
N ILE A 163 -15.25 2.17 -3.32
CA ILE A 163 -16.52 1.76 -2.70
C ILE A 163 -16.62 0.24 -2.62
N PHE A 164 -16.30 -0.45 -3.70
CA PHE A 164 -16.37 -1.92 -3.73
C PHE A 164 -15.38 -2.56 -2.76
N ALA A 165 -14.18 -2.00 -2.64
CA ALA A 165 -13.17 -2.42 -1.67
C ALA A 165 -13.63 -2.20 -0.23
N LEU A 166 -14.20 -1.03 0.06
CA LEU A 166 -14.75 -0.69 1.37
C LEU A 166 -15.90 -1.63 1.75
N LEU A 167 -16.84 -1.86 0.84
CA LEU A 167 -17.96 -2.80 1.04
C LEU A 167 -17.44 -4.20 1.31
N THR A 168 -16.50 -4.69 0.50
CA THR A 168 -15.90 -6.02 0.67
C THR A 168 -15.24 -6.15 2.04
N PHE A 169 -14.46 -5.15 2.45
CA PHE A 169 -13.82 -5.10 3.76
C PHE A 169 -14.86 -5.10 4.89
N VAL A 170 -15.86 -4.23 4.84
CA VAL A 170 -16.90 -4.14 5.88
C VAL A 170 -17.70 -5.44 5.98
N LEU A 171 -18.12 -6.01 4.85
CA LEU A 171 -18.87 -7.27 4.82
C LEU A 171 -18.03 -8.43 5.37
N LYS A 172 -16.75 -8.50 5.02
CA LYS A 172 -15.82 -9.51 5.55
C LYS A 172 -15.77 -9.50 7.09
N PHE A 173 -15.78 -8.32 7.71
CA PHE A 173 -15.62 -8.17 9.16
C PHE A 173 -16.93 -7.91 9.92
N GLN A 174 -18.09 -7.97 9.26
CA GLN A 174 -19.39 -7.56 9.84
C GLN A 174 -19.74 -8.30 11.14
N GLU A 175 -19.47 -9.60 11.22
CA GLU A 175 -19.83 -10.43 12.38
C GLU A 175 -19.00 -10.06 13.62
N SER A 176 -17.73 -9.69 13.41
CA SER A 176 -16.84 -9.18 14.45
C SER A 176 -17.29 -7.81 14.96
N TYR A 177 -17.80 -6.93 14.09
CA TYR A 177 -18.36 -5.64 14.51
C TYR A 177 -19.66 -5.81 15.31
N SER A 178 -20.56 -6.68 14.83
CA SER A 178 -21.87 -6.93 15.46
C SER A 178 -21.73 -7.54 16.86
N SER A 179 -20.85 -8.53 17.01
CA SER A 179 -20.57 -9.17 18.31
C SER A 179 -19.99 -8.20 19.34
N SER A 180 -19.07 -7.31 18.93
CA SER A 180 -18.51 -6.28 19.81
C SER A 180 -19.57 -5.27 20.28
N PHE A 181 -20.51 -4.90 19.41
CA PHE A 181 -21.59 -3.96 19.75
C PHE A 181 -22.63 -4.60 20.68
N LEU A 182 -23.06 -5.84 20.40
CA LEU A 182 -23.98 -6.59 21.26
C LEU A 182 -23.38 -6.86 22.65
N TYR A 183 -22.09 -7.19 22.72
CA TYR A 183 -21.39 -7.43 23.98
C TYR A 183 -21.27 -6.14 24.82
N GLN A 184 -21.00 -4.98 24.20
CA GLN A 184 -21.02 -3.69 24.89
C GLN A 184 -22.42 -3.32 25.40
N LYS A 185 -23.47 -3.57 24.61
CA LYS A 185 -24.86 -3.24 25.00
C LYS A 185 -25.35 -4.09 26.18
N LEU A 186 -24.87 -5.33 26.31
CA LEU A 186 -25.17 -6.20 27.46
C LEU A 186 -24.35 -5.85 28.71
N ARG A 187 -23.15 -5.29 28.56
CA ARG A 187 -22.29 -4.89 29.70
C ARG A 187 -22.76 -3.62 30.39
N ILE A 188 -23.44 -2.70 29.69
CA ILE A 188 -23.98 -1.45 30.26
C ILE A 188 -25.25 -1.69 31.10
N ARG A 189 -25.84 -2.89 31.04
CA ARG A 189 -27.07 -3.26 31.78
C ARG A 189 -26.82 -4.07 33.07
N LYS A 190 -25.58 -4.16 33.55
CA LYS A 190 -25.24 -4.72 34.88
C LYS A 190 -24.57 -3.66 35.72
#